data_AF-A0A7X8G452-F1
#
_entry.id   AF-A0A7X8G452-F1
#
_cell.length_a   1.000
_cell.length_b   1.000
_cell.length_c   1.000
_cell.angle_alpha   90.00
_cell.angle_beta   90.00
_cell.angle_gamma   90.00
#
_symmetry.space_group_name_H-M   'P 1'
#
loop_
_entity.id
_entity.type
_entity.pdbx_description
1 polymer ?
#
loop_
_entity_poly.entity_id
_entity_poly.type
_entity_poly.pdbx_seq_one_letter_code
_entity_poly.pdbx_strand_id
1 'polypeptide(L)'
;MKPKNLPFIMFNRNLNSKVFLQLDEKKHRQPLRLTKRVKGIISLLLITTLILNVMYVSDYLRTHENNVYATDSFTLMSEGKELCKLRDPELFDAALRKLNKELEKKVEHEIKIESKFDLIPSKAKDKEIPREDELYELIKSNIIYSIMAYQINVNGEKIGIVDSEYEANSIIEEVKHHFTKDYDKESLLEVTTVEDIEIKQV
;
A
#
# COMPACT_ATOMS: atom_id res chain seq x y z
N MET A 1 -65.48 104.26 -1.24
CA MET A 1 -64.14 104.27 -1.87
C MET A 1 -63.81 102.83 -2.28
N LYS A 2 -63.37 102.65 -3.53
CA LYS A 2 -63.16 101.41 -4.32
C LYS A 2 -62.19 100.38 -3.68
N PRO A 3 -61.99 99.16 -4.23
CA PRO A 3 -62.93 98.19 -4.85
C PRO A 3 -62.61 96.67 -4.58
N LYS A 4 -63.57 95.79 -4.91
CA LYS A 4 -63.46 94.50 -5.67
C LYS A 4 -62.44 93.39 -5.28
N ASN A 5 -62.94 92.17 -5.02
CA ASN A 5 -62.95 91.01 -5.94
C ASN A 5 -63.23 89.66 -5.23
N LEU A 6 -64.23 88.91 -5.70
CA LEU A 6 -64.35 87.45 -5.58
C LEU A 6 -63.37 86.77 -6.59
N PRO A 7 -63.35 85.43 -6.72
CA PRO A 7 -62.82 84.38 -5.84
C PRO A 7 -61.65 83.63 -6.52
N PHE A 8 -60.70 83.04 -5.77
CA PHE A 8 -59.76 82.08 -6.34
C PHE A 8 -59.57 80.88 -5.41
N ILE A 9 -60.21 79.78 -5.78
CA ILE A 9 -59.91 78.43 -5.31
C ILE A 9 -58.57 78.05 -5.93
N MET A 10 -57.51 78.02 -5.14
CA MET A 10 -56.24 77.40 -5.54
C MET A 10 -56.27 75.94 -5.08
N PHE A 11 -56.63 75.06 -6.01
CA PHE A 11 -56.26 73.65 -5.94
C PHE A 11 -54.73 73.57 -6.05
N ASN A 12 -54.03 73.46 -4.91
CA ASN A 12 -52.62 73.05 -4.94
C ASN A 12 -52.50 71.64 -4.36
N ARG A 13 -52.40 70.68 -5.28
CA ARG A 13 -52.08 69.27 -5.00
C ARG A 13 -50.65 69.21 -4.47
N ASN A 14 -50.45 68.65 -3.28
CA ASN A 14 -49.31 67.75 -3.11
C ASN A 14 -49.67 66.61 -2.16
N LEU A 15 -50.34 65.61 -2.72
CA LEU A 15 -50.71 64.34 -2.11
C LEU A 15 -49.53 63.34 -2.08
N ASN A 16 -48.27 63.82 -2.10
CA ASN A 16 -47.08 62.98 -2.25
C ASN A 16 -46.20 62.90 -0.99
N SER A 17 -46.79 62.75 0.20
CA SER A 17 -46.01 62.36 1.39
C SER A 17 -46.40 60.99 1.97
N LYS A 18 -47.31 60.25 1.33
CA LYS A 18 -47.78 58.93 1.83
C LYS A 18 -47.46 57.72 0.94
N VAL A 19 -46.69 57.87 -0.13
CA VAL A 19 -46.40 56.75 -1.06
C VAL A 19 -45.01 56.13 -0.85
N PHE A 20 -44.07 56.81 -0.20
CA PHE A 20 -42.76 56.26 0.08
C PHE A 20 -42.51 56.23 1.59
N LEU A 21 -42.33 55.05 2.16
CA LEU A 21 -41.61 54.91 3.44
C LEU A 21 -40.22 55.52 3.22
N GLN A 22 -39.98 56.69 3.80
CA GLN A 22 -38.63 57.19 3.94
C GLN A 22 -37.94 56.25 4.93
N LEU A 23 -37.07 55.38 4.42
CA LEU A 23 -36.20 54.56 5.26
C LEU A 23 -35.40 55.51 6.14
N ASP A 24 -35.36 55.24 7.45
CA ASP A 24 -34.57 56.00 8.40
C ASP A 24 -33.17 56.25 7.84
N GLU A 25 -32.72 57.50 7.98
CA GLU A 25 -31.42 57.98 7.51
C GLU A 25 -30.34 56.92 7.80
N LYS A 26 -29.61 56.47 6.76
CA LYS A 26 -28.58 55.43 6.92
C LYS A 26 -27.63 55.87 8.01
N LYS A 27 -27.73 55.27 9.21
CA LYS A 27 -26.76 55.45 10.29
C LYS A 27 -25.38 55.26 9.66
N HIS A 28 -24.59 56.34 9.58
CA HIS A 28 -23.21 56.25 9.16
C HIS A 28 -22.53 55.26 10.10
N ARG A 29 -22.20 54.07 9.58
CA ARG A 29 -21.47 53.05 10.33
C ARG A 29 -20.16 53.69 10.74
N GLN A 30 -19.99 53.99 12.02
CA GLN A 30 -18.70 54.44 12.52
C GLN A 30 -17.70 53.30 12.26
N PRO A 31 -16.51 53.57 11.67
CA PRO A 31 -15.52 52.54 11.54
C PRO A 31 -15.17 52.04 12.94
N LEU A 32 -15.21 50.72 13.14
CA LEU A 32 -14.88 50.10 14.42
C LEU A 32 -13.51 50.65 14.88
N ARG A 33 -13.48 51.42 15.97
CA ARG A 33 -12.25 52.06 16.48
C ARG A 33 -11.38 51.01 17.17
N LEU A 34 -10.74 50.16 16.39
CA LEU A 34 -9.77 49.17 16.87
C LEU A 34 -8.49 49.88 17.30
N THR A 35 -8.06 49.63 18.54
CA THR A 35 -6.78 50.15 19.04
C THR A 35 -5.61 49.57 18.26
N LYS A 36 -4.46 50.27 18.21
CA LYS A 36 -3.26 49.81 17.50
C LYS A 36 -2.83 48.40 17.93
N ARG A 37 -3.00 48.06 19.22
CA ARG A 37 -2.72 46.73 19.78
C ARG A 37 -3.64 45.65 19.21
N VAL A 38 -4.95 45.91 19.13
CA VAL A 38 -5.93 44.94 18.61
C VAL A 38 -5.71 44.70 17.11
N LYS A 39 -5.35 45.73 16.33
CA LYS A 39 -4.97 45.56 14.92
C LYS A 39 -3.73 44.67 14.75
N GLY A 40 -2.73 44.83 15.62
CA GLY A 40 -1.54 43.97 15.63
C GLY A 40 -1.87 42.51 15.94
N ILE A 41 -2.72 42.26 16.94
CA ILE A 41 -3.17 40.89 17.29
C ILE A 41 -3.94 40.24 16.14
N ILE A 42 -4.89 40.98 15.53
CA ILE A 42 -5.65 40.47 14.38
C ILE A 42 -4.72 40.16 13.20
N SER A 43 -3.77 41.06 12.90
CA SER A 43 -2.79 40.82 11.84
C SER A 43 -1.95 39.59 12.12
N LEU A 44 -1.51 39.38 13.36
CA LEU A 44 -0.72 38.23 13.74
C LEU A 44 -1.53 36.93 13.61
N LEU A 45 -2.79 36.93 14.07
CA LEU A 45 -3.70 35.78 13.92
C LEU A 45 -3.98 35.44 12.44
N LEU A 46 -4.13 36.45 11.58
CA LEU A 46 -4.32 36.22 10.14
C LEU A 46 -3.07 35.64 9.50
N ILE A 47 -1.89 36.12 9.88
CA ILE A 47 -0.62 35.60 9.35
C ILE A 47 -0.40 34.16 9.83
N THR A 48 -0.61 33.87 11.11
CA THR A 48 -0.41 32.52 11.65
C THR A 48 -1.38 31.52 11.06
N THR A 49 -2.66 31.88 10.90
CA THR A 49 -3.65 31.01 10.25
C THR A 49 -3.32 30.76 8.78
N LEU A 50 -2.80 31.76 8.05
CA LEU A 50 -2.38 31.57 6.67
C LEU A 50 -1.18 30.62 6.56
N ILE A 51 -0.18 30.78 7.43
CA ILE A 51 0.98 29.87 7.48
C ILE A 51 0.54 28.44 7.81
N LEU A 52 -0.33 28.24 8.81
CA LEU A 52 -0.81 26.91 9.19
C LEU A 52 -1.57 26.23 8.04
N ASN A 53 -2.42 26.98 7.32
CA ASN A 53 -3.15 26.45 6.16
C ASN A 53 -2.21 26.06 5.02
N VAL A 54 -1.20 26.87 4.71
CA VAL A 54 -0.20 26.55 3.68
C VAL A 54 0.59 25.29 4.07
N MET A 55 0.99 25.16 5.33
CA MET A 55 1.67 23.96 5.82
C MET A 55 0.79 22.72 5.70
N TYR A 56 -0.47 22.81 6.14
CA TYR A 56 -1.41 21.69 6.07
C TYR A 56 -1.69 21.25 4.62
N VAL A 57 -1.95 22.20 3.71
CA VAL A 57 -2.19 21.89 2.30
C VAL A 57 -0.94 21.31 1.64
N SER A 58 0.25 21.83 1.95
CA SER A 58 1.52 21.30 1.45
C SER A 58 1.76 19.85 1.89
N ASP A 59 1.54 19.55 3.17
CA ASP A 59 1.68 18.20 3.72
C ASP A 59 0.64 17.23 3.14
N TYR A 60 -0.60 17.69 3.00
CA TYR A 60 -1.66 16.94 2.34
C TYR A 60 -1.32 16.61 0.88
N LEU A 61 -0.84 17.59 0.11
CA LEU A 61 -0.42 17.37 -1.27
C LEU A 61 0.75 16.41 -1.34
N ARG A 62 1.80 16.58 -0.52
CA ARG A 62 2.96 15.66 -0.51
C ARG A 62 2.60 14.22 -0.18
N THR A 63 1.77 14.02 0.84
CA THR A 63 1.33 12.67 1.26
C THR A 63 0.39 12.02 0.25
N HIS A 64 -0.30 12.82 -0.58
CA HIS A 64 -1.26 12.33 -1.57
C HIS A 64 -0.78 12.53 -3.02
N GLU A 65 0.44 13.01 -3.26
CA GLU A 65 0.97 13.29 -4.60
C GLU A 65 1.04 12.00 -5.43
N ASN A 66 1.47 10.91 -4.80
CA ASN A 66 1.50 9.56 -5.38
C ASN A 66 0.09 8.97 -5.61
N ASN A 67 -0.95 9.58 -5.03
CA ASN A 67 -2.34 9.24 -5.30
C ASN A 67 -2.85 9.96 -6.56
N VAL A 68 -2.24 11.11 -6.90
CA VAL A 68 -2.62 11.93 -8.06
C VAL A 68 -1.82 11.54 -9.29
N TYR A 69 -0.51 11.38 -9.16
CA TYR A 69 0.41 11.04 -10.25
C TYR A 69 0.85 9.59 -10.19
N ALA A 70 1.03 8.98 -11.37
CA ALA A 70 1.55 7.64 -11.49
C ALA A 70 3.08 7.68 -11.34
N THR A 71 3.58 7.05 -10.29
CA THR A 71 5.01 6.94 -9.97
C THR A 71 5.55 5.62 -10.53
N ASP A 72 6.87 5.49 -10.59
CA ASP A 72 7.51 4.26 -11.07
C ASP A 72 7.17 3.08 -10.16
N SER A 73 6.89 1.93 -10.77
CA SER A 73 6.38 0.72 -10.12
C SER A 73 6.67 -0.51 -10.99
N PHE A 74 6.32 -1.70 -10.52
CA PHE A 74 6.47 -2.96 -11.23
C PHE A 74 5.12 -3.66 -11.31
N THR A 75 4.73 -4.09 -12.50
CA THR A 75 3.53 -4.90 -12.70
C THR A 75 3.92 -6.36 -12.54
N LEU A 76 3.27 -7.03 -11.60
CA LEU A 76 3.37 -8.47 -11.38
C LEU A 76 2.44 -9.19 -12.36
N MET A 77 3.04 -9.94 -13.26
CA MET A 77 2.34 -10.79 -14.21
C MET A 77 2.45 -12.24 -13.77
N SER A 78 1.36 -12.99 -13.86
CA SER A 78 1.34 -14.44 -13.69
C SER A 78 0.65 -15.07 -14.88
N GLU A 79 1.33 -16.00 -15.56
CA GLU A 79 0.80 -16.72 -16.73
C GLU A 79 0.20 -15.80 -17.82
N GLY A 80 0.80 -14.62 -18.01
CA GLY A 80 0.35 -13.63 -19.00
C GLY A 80 -0.84 -12.76 -18.56
N LYS A 81 -1.29 -12.86 -17.30
CA LYS A 81 -2.31 -11.98 -16.70
C LYS A 81 -1.68 -11.04 -15.67
N GLU A 82 -2.11 -9.78 -15.69
CA GLU A 82 -1.74 -8.80 -14.66
C GLU A 82 -2.44 -9.16 -13.34
N LEU A 83 -1.65 -9.40 -12.29
CA LEU A 83 -2.17 -9.65 -10.94
C LEU A 83 -2.28 -8.34 -10.16
N CYS A 84 -1.18 -7.61 -10.03
CA CYS A 84 -1.11 -6.38 -9.26
C CYS A 84 0.12 -5.54 -9.61
N LYS A 85 0.18 -4.32 -9.09
CA LYS A 85 1.34 -3.44 -9.21
C LYS A 85 2.04 -3.26 -7.87
N LEU A 86 3.35 -3.10 -7.88
CA LEU A 86 4.22 -3.08 -6.72
C LEU A 86 5.17 -1.88 -6.81
N ARG A 87 5.47 -1.22 -5.70
CA ARG A 87 6.50 -0.16 -5.68
C ARG A 87 7.91 -0.75 -5.69
N ASP A 88 8.09 -1.84 -4.95
CA ASP A 88 9.39 -2.44 -4.70
C ASP A 88 9.33 -3.94 -5.02
N PRO A 89 10.20 -4.45 -5.90
CA PRO A 89 10.29 -5.89 -6.18
C PRO A 89 10.71 -6.70 -4.96
N GLU A 90 11.43 -6.12 -3.99
CA GLU A 90 11.86 -6.86 -2.79
C GLU A 90 10.68 -7.31 -1.93
N LEU A 91 9.57 -6.56 -1.94
CA LEU A 91 8.34 -6.93 -1.24
C LEU A 91 7.73 -8.22 -1.80
N PHE A 92 7.84 -8.43 -3.11
CA PHE A 92 7.37 -9.65 -3.75
C PHE A 92 8.23 -10.85 -3.35
N ASP A 93 9.56 -10.71 -3.36
CA ASP A 93 10.47 -11.77 -2.94
C ASP A 93 10.27 -12.17 -1.47
N ALA A 94 10.03 -11.17 -0.60
CA ALA A 94 9.71 -11.41 0.80
C ALA A 94 8.39 -12.18 0.96
N ALA A 95 7.34 -11.78 0.22
CA ALA A 95 6.05 -12.45 0.23
C ALA A 95 6.15 -13.91 -0.26
N LEU A 96 6.88 -14.16 -1.35
CA LEU A 96 7.12 -15.52 -1.86
C LEU A 96 7.88 -16.39 -0.85
N ARG A 97 8.94 -15.88 -0.23
CA ARG A 97 9.70 -16.62 0.80
C ARG A 97 8.85 -16.97 2.01
N LYS A 98 8.00 -16.04 2.45
CA LYS A 98 7.07 -16.27 3.56
C LYS A 98 6.06 -17.36 3.19
N LEU A 99 5.51 -17.29 1.98
CA LEU A 99 4.54 -18.24 1.48
C LEU A 99 5.12 -19.64 1.33
N ASN A 100 6.34 -19.76 0.79
CA ASN A 100 7.04 -21.05 0.71
C ASN A 100 7.17 -21.72 2.07
N LYS A 101 7.67 -20.99 3.06
CA LYS A 101 7.80 -21.50 4.44
C LYS A 101 6.46 -21.88 5.07
N GLU A 102 5.39 -21.16 4.76
CA GLU A 102 4.05 -21.49 5.26
C GLU A 102 3.53 -22.79 4.62
N LEU A 103 3.70 -22.94 3.30
CA LEU A 103 3.26 -24.12 2.56
C LEU A 103 4.07 -25.37 2.94
N GLU A 104 5.40 -25.27 3.04
CA GLU A 104 6.28 -26.36 3.49
C GLU A 104 5.88 -26.85 4.89
N LYS A 105 5.62 -25.92 5.83
CA LYS A 105 5.16 -26.28 7.18
C LYS A 105 3.78 -26.92 7.20
N LYS A 106 2.90 -26.53 6.27
CA LYS A 106 1.53 -27.05 6.24
C LYS A 106 1.45 -28.44 5.64
N VAL A 107 2.28 -28.71 4.64
CA VAL A 107 2.31 -29.99 3.94
C VAL A 107 3.31 -30.95 4.59
N GLU A 108 4.25 -30.45 5.39
CA GLU A 108 5.37 -31.20 5.99
C GLU A 108 6.29 -31.85 4.93
N HIS A 109 6.22 -31.37 3.68
CA HIS A 109 7.02 -31.85 2.56
C HIS A 109 7.73 -30.66 1.89
N GLU A 110 8.82 -30.96 1.20
CA GLU A 110 9.43 -29.99 0.31
C GLU A 110 8.47 -29.66 -0.85
N ILE A 111 8.38 -28.38 -1.20
CA ILE A 111 7.50 -27.91 -2.27
C ILE A 111 8.29 -27.17 -3.33
N LYS A 112 7.77 -27.22 -4.56
CA LYS A 112 8.29 -26.43 -5.66
C LYS A 112 7.17 -25.56 -6.22
N ILE A 113 7.36 -24.24 -6.18
CA ILE A 113 6.48 -23.32 -6.90
C ILE A 113 6.73 -23.50 -8.40
N GLU A 114 5.69 -23.88 -9.14
CA GLU A 114 5.73 -23.98 -10.60
C GLU A 114 5.28 -22.69 -11.30
N SER A 115 4.60 -21.83 -10.53
CA SER A 115 4.08 -20.55 -11.00
C SER A 115 5.20 -19.66 -11.52
N LYS A 116 5.05 -19.18 -12.75
CA LYS A 116 5.96 -18.18 -13.33
C LYS A 116 5.41 -16.79 -13.05
N PHE A 117 6.20 -16.00 -12.35
CA PHE A 117 5.91 -14.60 -12.06
C PHE A 117 6.93 -13.72 -12.78
N ASP A 118 6.44 -12.76 -13.56
CA ASP A 118 7.28 -11.79 -14.25
C ASP A 118 7.02 -10.40 -13.67
N LEU A 119 8.11 -9.67 -13.39
CA LEU A 119 8.05 -8.28 -12.94
C LEU A 119 8.41 -7.35 -14.08
N ILE A 120 7.44 -6.57 -14.55
CA ILE A 120 7.61 -5.65 -15.67
C ILE A 120 7.63 -4.20 -15.13
N PRO A 121 8.67 -3.40 -15.44
CA PRO A 121 8.69 -1.98 -15.09
C PRO A 121 7.47 -1.25 -15.65
N SER A 122 6.80 -0.46 -14.82
CA SER A 122 5.50 0.15 -15.11
C SER A 122 5.27 1.41 -14.27
N LYS A 123 4.10 2.02 -14.38
CA LYS A 123 3.69 3.14 -13.54
C LYS A 123 2.34 2.87 -12.87
N ALA A 124 2.25 3.23 -11.60
CA ALA A 124 1.08 3.00 -10.77
C ALA A 124 0.82 4.20 -9.87
N LYS A 125 -0.45 4.45 -9.59
CA LYS A 125 -0.86 5.34 -8.50
C LYS A 125 -0.95 4.54 -7.20
N ASP A 126 -0.90 5.20 -6.05
CA ASP A 126 -1.00 4.53 -4.76
C ASP A 126 -2.29 3.75 -4.54
N LYS A 127 -3.38 4.17 -5.17
CA LYS A 127 -4.65 3.43 -5.15
C LYS A 127 -4.61 2.11 -5.92
N GLU A 128 -3.67 1.96 -6.84
CA GLU A 128 -3.52 0.77 -7.69
C GLU A 128 -2.53 -0.24 -7.08
N ILE A 129 -1.81 0.16 -6.04
CA ILE A 129 -0.84 -0.69 -5.34
C ILE A 129 -1.57 -1.31 -4.15
N PRO A 130 -1.69 -2.65 -4.10
CA PRO A 130 -2.32 -3.33 -2.98
C PRO A 130 -1.49 -3.14 -1.71
N ARG A 131 -2.16 -3.26 -0.56
CA ARG A 131 -1.44 -3.33 0.73
C ARG A 131 -0.65 -4.64 0.82
N GLU A 132 0.32 -4.69 1.73
CA GLU A 132 1.17 -5.88 1.91
C GLU A 132 0.36 -7.16 2.21
N ASP A 133 -0.68 -7.05 3.04
CA ASP A 133 -1.57 -8.18 3.34
C ASP A 133 -2.37 -8.63 2.11
N GLU A 134 -2.84 -7.68 1.30
CA GLU A 134 -3.59 -7.96 0.08
C GLU A 134 -2.69 -8.59 -0.99
N LEU A 135 -1.45 -8.12 -1.11
CA LEU A 135 -0.44 -8.70 -1.98
C LEU A 135 -0.20 -10.18 -1.64
N TYR A 136 -0.06 -10.48 -0.35
CA TYR A 136 0.16 -11.85 0.11
C TYR A 136 -0.97 -12.78 -0.32
N GLU A 137 -2.22 -12.38 -0.10
CA GLU A 137 -3.39 -13.18 -0.48
C GLU A 137 -3.57 -13.29 -2.00
N LEU A 138 -3.23 -12.25 -2.76
CA LEU A 138 -3.24 -12.28 -4.22
C LEU A 138 -2.21 -13.28 -4.78
N ILE A 139 -1.00 -13.30 -4.24
CA ILE A 139 0.02 -14.27 -4.64
C ILE A 139 -0.45 -15.68 -4.25
N LYS A 140 -0.93 -15.86 -3.02
CA LYS A 140 -1.39 -17.15 -2.49
C LYS A 140 -2.54 -17.77 -3.27
N SER A 141 -3.47 -16.96 -3.74
CA SER A 141 -4.61 -17.43 -4.53
C SER A 141 -4.27 -17.78 -5.97
N ASN A 142 -3.14 -17.29 -6.50
CA ASN A 142 -2.69 -17.52 -7.88
C ASN A 142 -1.45 -18.42 -7.95
N ILE A 143 -1.10 -19.10 -6.86
CA ILE A 143 0.06 -19.98 -6.84
C ILE A 143 -0.31 -21.43 -7.13
N ILE A 144 0.38 -21.99 -8.11
CA ILE A 144 0.47 -23.40 -8.43
C ILE A 144 1.81 -23.90 -7.89
N TYR A 145 1.74 -24.91 -7.03
CA TYR A 145 2.88 -25.58 -6.44
C TYR A 145 2.71 -27.09 -6.52
N SER A 146 3.84 -27.78 -6.60
CA SER A 146 3.92 -29.24 -6.57
C SER A 146 4.59 -29.67 -5.27
N ILE A 147 4.09 -30.75 -4.70
CA ILE A 147 4.69 -31.42 -3.54
C ILE A 147 5.77 -32.34 -4.08
N MET A 148 6.99 -32.20 -3.57
CA MET A 148 8.12 -33.00 -4.01
C MET A 148 8.20 -34.28 -3.18
N ALA A 149 8.62 -35.36 -3.82
CA ALA A 149 8.99 -36.60 -3.15
C ALA A 149 10.30 -37.11 -3.75
N TYR A 150 11.12 -37.73 -2.91
CA TYR A 150 12.44 -38.21 -3.32
C TYR A 150 12.55 -39.69 -3.07
N GLN A 151 12.87 -40.43 -4.12
CA GLN A 151 13.10 -41.85 -4.08
C GLN A 151 14.58 -42.16 -3.88
N ILE A 152 14.88 -42.94 -2.86
CA ILE A 152 16.22 -43.47 -2.58
C ILE A 152 16.35 -44.80 -3.33
N ASN A 153 17.31 -44.86 -4.25
CA ASN A 153 17.68 -46.08 -4.96
C ASN A 153 19.07 -46.52 -4.55
N VAL A 154 19.24 -47.83 -4.40
CA VAL A 154 20.54 -48.45 -4.13
C VAL A 154 20.73 -49.59 -5.11
N ASN A 155 21.83 -49.55 -5.87
CA ASN A 155 22.12 -50.51 -6.94
C ASN A 155 20.97 -50.66 -7.95
N GLY A 156 20.24 -49.57 -8.22
CA GLY A 156 19.09 -49.54 -9.12
C GLY A 156 17.77 -50.06 -8.55
N GLU A 157 17.73 -50.52 -7.29
CA GLU A 157 16.50 -50.96 -6.62
C GLU A 157 15.92 -49.87 -5.73
N LYS A 158 14.59 -49.70 -5.76
CA LYS A 158 13.88 -48.73 -4.93
C LYS A 158 13.83 -49.19 -3.48
N ILE A 159 14.49 -48.46 -2.59
CA ILE A 159 14.43 -48.71 -1.14
C ILE A 159 13.26 -47.99 -0.50
N GLY A 160 13.04 -46.72 -0.83
CA GLY A 160 12.04 -45.89 -0.16
C GLY A 160 11.78 -44.56 -0.84
N ILE A 161 10.74 -43.87 -0.38
CA ILE A 161 10.38 -42.51 -0.78
C ILE A 161 10.33 -41.66 0.49
N VAL A 162 10.88 -40.46 0.41
CA VAL A 162 10.94 -39.48 1.50
C VAL A 162 10.50 -38.11 1.03
N ASP A 163 10.22 -37.22 1.98
CA ASP A 163 9.46 -36.00 1.74
C ASP A 163 10.37 -34.80 1.38
N SER A 164 11.68 -34.95 1.54
CA SER A 164 12.69 -33.95 1.15
C SER A 164 14.03 -34.58 0.77
N GLU A 165 14.82 -33.85 -0.04
CA GLU A 165 16.18 -34.28 -0.38
C GLU A 165 17.09 -34.30 0.86
N TYR A 166 16.86 -33.37 1.80
CA TYR A 166 17.59 -33.31 3.07
C TYR A 166 17.38 -34.58 3.89
N GLU A 167 16.13 -35.04 4.00
CA GLU A 167 15.80 -36.27 4.72
C GLU A 167 16.43 -37.50 4.06
N ALA A 168 16.41 -37.57 2.71
CA ALA A 168 17.08 -38.63 1.97
C ALA A 168 18.58 -38.71 2.30
N ASN A 169 19.27 -37.56 2.27
CA ASN A 169 20.68 -37.46 2.61
C ASN A 169 20.94 -37.76 4.09
N SER A 170 20.07 -37.30 4.99
CA SER A 170 20.19 -37.56 6.42
C SER A 170 20.12 -39.06 6.73
N ILE A 171 19.23 -39.80 6.08
CA ILE A 171 19.13 -41.26 6.24
C ILE A 171 20.43 -41.94 5.78
N ILE A 172 20.96 -41.54 4.62
CA ILE A 172 22.22 -42.10 4.09
C ILE A 172 23.37 -41.85 5.06
N GLU A 173 23.48 -40.63 5.60
CA GLU A 173 24.51 -40.27 6.58
C GLU A 173 24.31 -40.97 7.93
N GLU A 174 23.08 -41.18 8.38
CA GLU A 174 22.79 -41.94 9.61
C GLU A 174 23.22 -43.40 9.47
N VAL A 175 22.99 -44.01 8.31
CA VAL A 175 23.45 -45.37 8.00
C VAL A 175 24.98 -45.43 8.01
N LYS A 176 25.66 -44.50 7.32
CA LYS A 176 27.13 -44.39 7.37
C LYS A 176 27.64 -44.21 8.81
N HIS A 177 26.97 -43.36 9.58
CA HIS A 177 27.32 -43.12 10.98
C HIS A 177 27.18 -44.39 11.82
N HIS A 178 26.13 -45.17 11.62
CA HIS A 178 25.92 -46.44 12.32
C HIS A 178 27.09 -47.42 12.14
N PHE A 179 27.67 -47.48 10.94
CA PHE A 179 28.81 -48.36 10.64
C PHE A 179 30.16 -47.77 11.05
N THR A 180 30.24 -46.46 11.31
CA THR A 180 31.50 -45.76 11.65
C THR A 180 31.60 -45.34 13.12
N LYS A 181 30.53 -45.49 13.89
CA LYS A 181 30.45 -45.06 15.31
C LYS A 181 31.53 -45.66 16.22
N ASP A 182 31.97 -46.88 15.92
CA ASP A 182 32.94 -47.64 16.72
C ASP A 182 34.40 -47.42 16.26
N TYR A 183 34.59 -46.62 15.21
CA TYR A 183 35.90 -46.27 14.67
C TYR A 183 36.35 -44.90 15.19
N ASP A 184 37.65 -44.74 15.38
CA ASP A 184 38.22 -43.51 15.90
C ASP A 184 38.19 -42.40 14.82
N LYS A 185 37.53 -41.28 15.11
CA LYS A 185 37.28 -40.20 14.13
C LYS A 185 38.56 -39.59 13.58
N GLU A 186 39.66 -39.64 14.32
CA GLU A 186 40.97 -39.14 13.90
C GLU A 186 41.71 -40.09 12.94
N SER A 187 41.28 -41.36 12.88
CA SER A 187 41.87 -42.40 12.01
C SER A 187 41.09 -42.62 10.70
N LEU A 188 39.87 -42.10 10.61
CA LEU A 188 39.02 -42.20 9.43
C LEU A 188 39.42 -41.15 8.39
N LEU A 189 39.98 -41.61 7.27
CA LEU A 189 40.33 -40.75 6.13
C LEU A 189 39.12 -40.35 5.30
N GLU A 190 38.26 -41.31 4.96
CA GLU A 190 37.07 -41.10 4.13
C GLU A 190 36.06 -42.23 4.36
N VAL A 191 34.76 -41.91 4.36
CA VAL A 191 33.66 -42.88 4.51
C VAL A 191 32.84 -42.87 3.23
N THR A 192 33.02 -43.90 2.43
CA THR A 192 32.28 -44.11 1.17
C THR A 192 31.43 -45.37 1.25
N THR A 193 30.42 -45.45 0.38
CA THR A 193 29.58 -46.64 0.21
C THR A 193 30.06 -47.43 -1.00
N VAL A 194 29.99 -48.76 -0.91
CA VAL A 194 30.33 -49.64 -2.03
C VAL A 194 29.15 -49.73 -3.01
N GLU A 195 27.94 -49.58 -2.48
CA GLU A 195 26.71 -49.51 -3.23
C GLU A 195 26.56 -48.18 -3.95
N ASP A 196 25.98 -48.25 -5.14
CA ASP A 196 25.63 -47.07 -5.95
C ASP A 196 24.32 -46.49 -5.43
N ILE A 197 24.37 -45.31 -4.82
CA ILE A 197 23.22 -44.65 -4.20
C ILE A 197 22.78 -43.48 -5.08
N GLU A 198 21.54 -43.53 -5.55
CA GLU A 198 20.94 -42.48 -6.36
C GLU A 198 19.67 -41.94 -5.69
N ILE A 199 19.61 -40.63 -5.47
CA ILE A 199 18.39 -39.94 -5.06
C ILE A 199 17.71 -39.39 -6.32
N LYS A 200 16.47 -39.80 -6.59
CA LYS A 200 15.69 -39.33 -7.74
C LYS A 200 14.41 -38.64 -7.27
N GLN A 201 14.15 -37.46 -7.80
CA GLN A 201 12.87 -36.79 -7.61
C GLN A 201 11.77 -37.56 -8.35
N VAL A 202 10.62 -37.79 -7.69
CA VAL A 202 9.45 -38.52 -8.21
C VAL A 202 8.21 -37.63 -8.21
#